data_AF-A0A258KAN8-F1
#
_entry.id   AF-A0A258KAN8-F1
#
_cell.length_a   1.000
_cell.length_b   1.000
_cell.length_c   1.000
_cell.angle_alpha   90.00
_cell.angle_beta   90.00
_cell.angle_gamma   90.00
#
_symmetry.space_group_name_H-M   'P 1'
#
loop_
_entity.id
_entity.type
_entity.pdbx_description
1 polymer ?
#
loop_
_entity_poly.entity_id
_entity_poly.type
_entity_poly.pdbx_seq_one_letter_code
_entity_poly.pdbx_strand_id
1 'polypeptide(L)'
;MTASPPTLDLAPALVVLPGPRAGYADGGGEGRMLRAPDARDLMEHGPVLVAHAAMTAKRLNLHAPARSGRLFDVLELYAFTRPATFCAPSAVGLSMALGLAEPKGAAEQAASLRISADALLAELR
;
A
#
# COMPACT_ATOMS: atom_id res chain seq x y z
N MET A 1 -34.13 -3.86 -7.76
CA MET A 1 -33.37 -3.51 -6.55
C MET A 1 -31.89 -3.74 -6.84
N THR A 2 -31.16 -2.70 -7.20
CA THR A 2 -29.69 -2.78 -7.29
C THR A 2 -29.16 -2.68 -5.87
N ALA A 3 -28.57 -3.77 -5.36
CA ALA A 3 -27.89 -3.73 -4.08
C ALA A 3 -26.73 -2.71 -4.18
N SER A 4 -26.60 -1.81 -3.20
CA SER A 4 -25.38 -1.01 -3.10
C SER A 4 -24.19 -1.96 -2.95
N PRO A 5 -23.08 -1.72 -3.67
CA PRO A 5 -21.89 -2.54 -3.50
C PRO A 5 -21.43 -2.47 -2.05
N PRO A 6 -20.94 -3.58 -1.48
CA PRO A 6 -20.38 -3.58 -0.14
C PRO A 6 -19.24 -2.57 -0.05
N THR A 7 -19.24 -1.76 1.01
CA THR A 7 -18.12 -0.86 1.31
C THR A 7 -16.94 -1.73 1.74
N LEU A 8 -15.88 -1.75 0.95
CA LEU A 8 -14.66 -2.50 1.25
C LEU A 8 -13.84 -1.73 2.29
N ASP A 9 -13.68 -2.32 3.47
CA ASP A 9 -12.73 -1.81 4.46
C ASP A 9 -11.33 -2.36 4.13
N LEU A 10 -10.50 -1.51 3.52
CA LEU A 10 -9.15 -1.88 3.13
C LEU A 10 -8.24 -2.08 4.36
N ALA A 11 -7.37 -3.07 4.28
CA ALA A 11 -6.26 -3.22 5.22
C ALA A 11 -5.44 -1.91 5.33
N PRO A 12 -4.81 -1.64 6.48
CA PRO A 12 -3.95 -0.47 6.62
C PRO A 12 -2.77 -0.52 5.65
N ALA A 13 -2.34 0.63 5.16
CA ALA A 13 -1.16 0.75 4.32
C ALA A 13 0.10 0.96 5.14
N LEU A 14 1.17 0.30 4.72
CA LEU A 14 2.52 0.47 5.24
C LEU A 14 3.46 0.86 4.10
N VAL A 15 4.16 1.97 4.29
CA VAL A 15 5.26 2.40 3.42
C VAL A 15 6.51 2.56 4.27
N VAL A 16 7.61 1.95 3.84
CA VAL A 16 8.90 2.10 4.54
C VAL A 16 9.88 2.74 3.58
N LEU A 17 10.43 3.90 3.92
CA LEU A 17 11.49 4.58 3.17
C LEU A 17 12.88 4.19 3.70
N PRO A 18 13.98 4.47 2.96
CA PRO A 18 15.33 4.30 3.49
C PRO A 18 15.53 4.97 4.85
N GLY A 19 16.27 4.32 5.76
CA GLY A 19 16.45 4.78 7.13
C GLY A 19 15.32 4.36 8.08
N PRO A 20 14.83 3.11 7.97
CA PRO A 20 13.49 2.61 8.33
C PRO A 20 12.42 3.66 8.71
N ARG A 21 12.21 4.66 7.85
CA ARG A 21 11.16 5.67 8.06
C ARG A 21 9.83 5.09 7.59
N ALA A 22 9.03 4.59 8.53
CA ALA A 22 7.77 3.94 8.25
C ALA A 22 6.59 4.92 8.36
N GLY A 23 5.69 4.86 7.39
CA GLY A 23 4.42 5.54 7.37
C GLY A 23 3.29 4.52 7.38
N TYR A 24 2.20 4.89 8.01
CA TYR A 24 1.01 4.09 8.22
C TYR A 24 -0.22 4.91 7.88
N ALA A 25 -1.20 4.29 7.23
CA ALA A 25 -2.52 4.88 7.07
C ALA A 25 -3.58 3.80 7.26
N ASP A 26 -4.65 4.11 7.99
CA ASP A 26 -5.85 3.30 8.11
C ASP A 26 -7.03 3.99 7.41
N GLY A 27 -8.25 3.47 7.63
CA GLY A 27 -9.52 4.03 7.16
C GLY A 27 -9.74 5.52 7.43
N GLY A 28 -9.05 6.10 8.41
CA GLY A 28 -9.21 7.49 8.87
C GLY A 28 -8.66 8.57 7.93
N GLY A 29 -8.04 8.19 6.81
CA GLY A 29 -7.68 9.10 5.70
C GLY A 29 -6.32 9.79 5.85
N GLU A 30 -5.94 10.20 7.06
CA GLU A 30 -4.63 10.84 7.31
C GLU A 30 -3.53 9.80 7.56
N GLY A 31 -2.39 9.97 6.88
CA GLY A 31 -1.20 9.16 7.11
C GLY A 31 -0.44 9.64 8.34
N ARG A 32 0.22 8.72 9.05
CA ARG A 32 1.07 9.03 10.21
C ARG A 32 2.36 8.25 10.18
N MET A 33 3.35 8.73 10.93
CA MET A 33 4.58 7.96 11.15
C MET A 33 4.30 6.75 12.05
N LEU A 34 4.98 5.66 11.74
CA LEU A 34 4.96 4.43 12.52
C LEU A 34 6.38 4.12 12.99
N ARG A 35 6.52 3.61 14.21
CA ARG A 35 7.85 3.21 14.71
C ARG A 35 8.28 1.94 13.98
N ALA A 36 9.58 1.78 13.78
CA ALA A 36 10.12 0.62 13.07
C ALA A 36 9.73 -0.74 13.70
N PRO A 37 9.66 -0.92 15.04
CA PRO A 37 9.15 -2.16 15.63
C PRO A 37 7.68 -2.42 15.25
N ASP A 38 6.80 -1.42 15.41
CA ASP A 38 5.38 -1.58 15.07
C ASP A 38 5.18 -1.87 13.57
N ALA A 39 6.04 -1.32 12.71
CA ALA A 39 6.03 -1.61 11.28
C ALA A 39 6.44 -3.05 10.95
N ARG A 40 7.36 -3.65 11.73
CA ARG A 40 7.70 -5.07 11.62
C ARG A 40 6.56 -5.94 12.07
N ASP A 41 6.00 -5.65 13.24
CA ASP A 41 4.86 -6.40 13.79
C ASP A 41 3.68 -6.39 12.81
N LEU A 42 3.38 -5.24 12.20
CA LEU A 42 2.35 -5.13 11.17
C LEU A 42 2.68 -5.98 9.93
N MET A 43 3.93 -5.92 9.45
CA MET A 43 4.38 -6.67 8.28
C MET A 43 4.34 -8.21 8.50
N GLU A 44 4.62 -8.68 9.71
CA GLU A 44 4.71 -10.11 10.03
C GLU A 44 3.35 -10.72 10.43
N HIS A 45 2.51 -9.95 11.11
CA HIS A 45 1.33 -10.49 11.78
C HIS A 45 0.00 -9.90 11.30
N GLY A 46 -0.01 -8.66 10.81
CA GLY A 46 -1.24 -7.97 10.44
C GLY A 46 -1.64 -8.10 8.97
N PRO A 47 -2.91 -7.84 8.63
CA PRO A 47 -3.29 -7.53 7.25
C PRO A 47 -2.67 -6.18 6.86
N VAL A 48 -2.00 -6.10 5.71
CA VAL A 48 -1.27 -4.89 5.30
C VAL A 48 -1.25 -4.69 3.79
N LEU A 49 -1.51 -3.45 3.37
CA LEU A 49 -1.27 -2.96 2.01
C LEU A 49 0.17 -2.45 1.90
N VAL A 50 0.88 -2.87 0.86
CA VAL A 50 2.24 -2.42 0.57
C VAL A 50 2.39 -2.12 -0.93
N ALA A 51 3.37 -1.28 -1.27
CA ALA A 51 3.86 -1.16 -2.64
C ALA A 51 5.22 -1.84 -2.71
N HIS A 52 5.25 -3.08 -3.22
CA HIS A 52 6.44 -3.94 -3.24
C HIS A 52 6.78 -4.56 -1.88
N ALA A 53 6.19 -5.73 -1.60
CA ALA A 53 6.36 -6.44 -0.32
C ALA A 53 7.82 -6.80 0.00
N ALA A 54 8.55 -7.36 -0.97
CA ALA A 54 9.95 -7.75 -0.76
C ALA A 54 10.85 -6.54 -0.43
N MET A 55 10.65 -5.40 -1.10
CA MET A 55 11.38 -4.17 -0.80
C MET A 55 11.01 -3.61 0.58
N THR A 56 9.72 -3.65 0.93
CA THR A 56 9.22 -3.20 2.23
C THR A 56 9.84 -4.03 3.36
N ALA A 57 9.83 -5.36 3.25
CA ALA A 57 10.46 -6.27 4.20
C ALA A 57 11.98 -6.04 4.31
N LYS A 58 12.67 -5.89 3.18
CA LYS A 58 14.11 -5.60 3.14
C LYS A 58 14.45 -4.31 3.91
N ARG A 59 13.66 -3.25 3.76
CA ARG A 59 13.88 -1.97 4.47
C ARG A 59 13.63 -2.07 5.98
N LEU A 60 12.88 -3.07 6.41
CA LEU A 60 12.67 -3.40 7.82
C LEU A 60 13.71 -4.40 8.37
N ASN A 61 14.68 -4.85 7.57
CA ASN A 61 15.61 -5.94 7.89
C ASN A 61 14.89 -7.28 8.14
N LEU A 62 13.82 -7.55 7.40
CA LEU A 62 13.10 -8.81 7.41
C LEU A 62 13.42 -9.61 6.14
N HIS A 63 13.20 -10.92 6.19
CA HIS A 63 13.22 -11.76 5.00
C HIS A 63 12.03 -11.41 4.09
N ALA A 64 12.19 -11.62 2.78
CA ALA A 64 11.07 -11.46 1.85
C ALA A 64 9.92 -12.39 2.28
N PRO A 65 8.70 -11.86 2.47
CA PRO A 65 7.58 -12.66 2.94
C PRO A 65 7.11 -13.64 1.87
N ALA A 66 6.65 -14.80 2.30
CA ALA A 66 5.90 -15.70 1.43
C ALA A 66 4.52 -15.11 1.07
N ARG A 67 3.90 -15.63 0.01
CA ARG A 67 2.51 -15.28 -0.34
C ARG A 67 1.58 -15.58 0.85
N SER A 68 0.70 -14.65 1.18
CA SER A 68 -0.21 -14.74 2.32
C SER A 68 -1.49 -13.97 2.04
N GLY A 69 -2.63 -14.46 2.53
CA GLY A 69 -3.92 -13.74 2.45
C GLY A 69 -4.00 -12.48 3.34
N ARG A 70 -2.93 -12.14 4.06
CA ARG A 70 -2.80 -10.91 4.86
C ARG A 70 -1.93 -9.85 4.18
N LEU A 71 -1.21 -10.20 3.12
CA LEU A 71 -0.26 -9.31 2.47
C LEU A 71 -0.78 -8.91 1.09
N PHE A 72 -1.14 -7.65 0.95
CA PHE A 72 -1.77 -7.12 -0.25
C PHE A 72 -0.80 -6.16 -0.94
N ASP A 73 -0.22 -6.59 -2.07
CA ASP A 73 0.69 -5.75 -2.86
C ASP A 73 -0.07 -4.97 -3.92
N VAL A 74 -0.12 -3.65 -3.79
CA VAL A 74 -0.87 -2.76 -4.69
C VAL A 74 -0.24 -2.71 -6.09
N LEU A 75 1.05 -3.02 -6.23
CA LEU A 75 1.66 -3.14 -7.56
C LEU A 75 1.15 -4.36 -8.31
N GLU A 76 0.83 -5.45 -7.61
CA GLU A 76 0.21 -6.61 -8.25
C GLU A 76 -1.22 -6.28 -8.69
N LEU A 77 -1.99 -5.59 -7.83
CA LEU A 77 -3.31 -5.08 -8.21
C LEU A 77 -3.21 -4.18 -9.45
N TYR A 78 -2.27 -3.23 -9.48
CA TYR A 78 -2.04 -2.38 -10.65
C TYR A 78 -1.76 -3.19 -11.91
N ALA A 79 -0.90 -4.21 -11.83
CA ALA A 79 -0.56 -5.05 -12.98
C ALA A 79 -1.76 -5.83 -13.54
N PHE A 80 -2.72 -6.20 -12.68
CA PHE A 80 -3.97 -6.83 -13.10
C PHE A 80 -4.97 -5.83 -13.67
N THR A 81 -5.15 -4.67 -13.03
CA THR A 81 -6.11 -3.65 -13.46
C THR A 81 -5.68 -2.95 -14.75
N ARG A 82 -4.38 -2.69 -14.92
CA ARG A 82 -3.82 -1.96 -16.07
C ARG A 82 -2.66 -2.74 -16.71
N PRO A 83 -2.94 -3.85 -17.41
CA PRO A 83 -1.90 -4.73 -17.94
C PRO A 83 -1.00 -4.02 -18.96
N ALA A 84 0.28 -4.39 -18.97
CA ALA A 84 1.31 -3.88 -19.88
C ALA A 84 1.52 -2.35 -19.85
N THR A 85 1.17 -1.70 -18.74
CA THR A 85 1.45 -0.27 -18.52
C THR A 85 2.58 -0.07 -17.51
N PHE A 86 3.36 1.00 -17.69
CA PHE A 86 4.50 1.28 -16.82
C PHE A 86 4.05 1.89 -15.48
N CYS A 87 4.57 1.36 -14.38
CA CYS A 87 4.47 1.94 -13.04
C CYS A 87 5.79 1.73 -12.29
N ALA A 88 6.37 2.81 -11.76
CA ALA A 88 7.53 2.69 -10.90
C ALA A 88 7.14 1.93 -9.60
N PRO A 89 7.94 0.96 -9.12
CA PRO A 89 7.53 0.03 -8.06
C PRO A 89 7.59 0.67 -6.65
N SER A 90 6.72 1.64 -6.40
CA SER A 90 6.66 2.43 -5.16
C SER A 90 5.29 3.09 -4.99
N ALA A 91 4.97 3.55 -3.77
CA ALA A 91 3.75 4.31 -3.52
C ALA A 91 3.69 5.63 -4.32
N VAL A 92 4.83 6.31 -4.50
CA VAL A 92 4.93 7.49 -5.38
C VAL A 92 4.63 7.10 -6.82
N GLY A 93 5.25 6.03 -7.31
CA GLY A 93 5.04 5.53 -8.68
C GLY A 93 3.60 5.13 -8.97
N LEU A 94 2.92 4.47 -8.04
CA LEU A 94 1.49 4.18 -8.10
C LEU A 94 0.65 5.46 -8.18
N SER A 95 0.94 6.42 -7.29
CA SER A 95 0.23 7.71 -7.27
C SER A 95 0.35 8.43 -8.61
N MET A 96 1.57 8.50 -9.15
CA MET A 96 1.83 9.14 -10.44
C MET A 96 1.19 8.39 -11.61
N ALA A 97 1.23 7.06 -11.62
CA ALA A 97 0.60 6.25 -12.67
C ALA A 97 -0.93 6.37 -12.69
N LEU A 98 -1.53 6.76 -11.57
CA LEU A 98 -2.96 7.02 -11.40
C LEU A 98 -3.34 8.50 -11.60
N GLY A 99 -2.38 9.40 -11.85
CA GLY A 99 -2.63 10.83 -11.96
C GLY A 99 -2.99 11.51 -10.63
N LEU A 100 -2.66 10.89 -9.50
CA LEU A 100 -2.85 11.46 -8.15
C LEU A 100 -1.74 12.46 -7.82
N ALA A 101 -1.95 13.28 -6.79
CA ALA A 101 -0.91 14.17 -6.27
C ALA A 101 0.32 13.37 -5.81
N GLU A 102 1.53 13.91 -6.01
CA GLU A 102 2.76 13.26 -5.58
C GLU A 102 2.89 13.32 -4.03
N PRO A 103 2.85 12.17 -3.33
CA PRO A 103 2.94 12.14 -1.87
C PRO A 103 4.38 12.32 -1.35
N LYS A 104 4.55 13.11 -0.30
CA LYS A 104 5.85 13.43 0.30
C LYS A 104 6.05 12.76 1.65
N GLY A 105 7.22 12.14 1.82
CA GLY A 105 7.54 11.41 3.05
C GLY A 105 6.72 10.13 3.23
N ALA A 106 6.96 9.43 4.33
CA ALA A 106 6.40 8.09 4.53
C ALA A 106 4.90 8.12 4.85
N ALA A 107 4.45 9.10 5.66
CA ALA A 107 3.06 9.25 6.07
C ALA A 107 2.12 9.49 4.88
N GLU A 108 2.39 10.53 4.07
CA GLU A 108 1.57 10.83 2.89
C GLU A 108 1.61 9.69 1.86
N GLN A 109 2.76 9.01 1.71
CA GLN A 109 2.85 7.85 0.83
C GLN A 109 1.97 6.69 1.28
N ALA A 110 1.84 6.44 2.58
CA ALA A 110 0.94 5.42 3.10
C ALA A 110 -0.53 5.78 2.86
N ALA A 111 -0.91 7.04 3.07
CA ALA A 111 -2.26 7.52 2.76
C ALA A 111 -2.57 7.40 1.26
N SER A 112 -1.65 7.88 0.41
CA SER A 112 -1.80 7.80 -1.04
C SER A 112 -1.83 6.35 -1.56
N LEU A 113 -1.15 5.42 -0.88
CA LEU A 113 -1.21 4.00 -1.22
C LEU A 113 -2.62 3.41 -1.00
N ARG A 114 -3.34 3.81 0.07
CA ARG A 114 -4.75 3.40 0.25
C ARG A 114 -5.63 3.99 -0.86
N ILE A 115 -5.47 5.27 -1.16
CA ILE A 115 -6.21 5.94 -2.25
C ILE A 115 -5.94 5.24 -3.60
N SER A 116 -4.70 4.86 -3.85
CA SER A 116 -4.31 4.13 -5.07
C SER A 116 -4.99 2.76 -5.15
N ALA A 117 -5.04 2.01 -4.04
CA ALA A 117 -5.72 0.72 -3.98
C ALA A 117 -7.24 0.87 -4.20
N ASP A 118 -7.88 1.85 -3.56
CA ASP A 118 -9.31 2.14 -3.76
C ASP A 118 -9.61 2.50 -5.22
N ALA A 119 -8.79 3.35 -5.85
CA ALA A 119 -8.97 3.73 -7.25
C ALA A 119 -8.86 2.52 -8.19
N LEU A 120 -7.84 1.67 -7.99
CA LEU A 120 -7.66 0.47 -8.79
C LEU A 120 -8.76 -0.58 -8.59
N LEU A 121 -9.28 -0.72 -7.36
CA LEU A 121 -10.42 -1.59 -7.09
C LEU A 121 -11.72 -1.05 -7.70
N ALA A 122 -11.89 0.27 -7.75
CA ALA A 122 -13.04 0.90 -8.39
C ALA A 122 -13.07 0.67 -9.91
N GLU A 123 -11.90 0.55 -10.56
CA GLU A 123 -11.80 0.19 -11.99
C GLU A 123 -12.23 -1.25 -12.28
N LEU A 124 -12.26 -2.14 -11.29
CA LEU A 124 -12.64 -3.55 -11.42
C LEU A 124 -14.13 -3.82 -11.10
N ARG A 125 -14.90 -2.79 -10.73
CA ARG A 125 -16.30 -2.93 -10.31
C ARG A 125 -17.29 -2.86 -11.47
#